data_AF-A0A2U1PZA4-F1
#
_entry.id   AF-A0A2U1PZA4-F1
#
_cell.length_a   1.000
_cell.length_b   1.000
_cell.length_c   1.000
_cell.angle_alpha   90.00
_cell.angle_beta   90.00
_cell.angle_gamma   90.00
#
_symmetry.space_group_name_H-M   'P 1'
#
loop_
_entity.id
_entity.type
_entity.pdbx_description
1 polymer ?
#
loop_
_entity_poly.entity_id
_entity_poly.type
_entity_poly.pdbx_seq_one_letter_code
_entity_poly.pdbx_strand_id
1 'polypeptide(L)'
;MPKLLFTMLENERNIKRSAEKEYSKKIGEMNIHLKKRSDVLKELEVIGCSTDIFKEYYELLKVEHEEDVKEIESLVDKRLACVKRTRKITTMQVKLAKMEW
;
A
#
# COMPACT_ATOMS: atom_id res chain seq x y z
N MET A 1 13.13 -32.37 -13.10
CA MET A 1 11.89 -31.82 -12.49
C MET A 1 12.16 -30.67 -11.51
N PRO A 2 13.18 -30.71 -10.62
CA PRO A 2 13.42 -29.62 -9.66
C PRO A 2 13.80 -28.27 -10.30
N LYS A 3 14.46 -28.28 -11.49
CA LYS A 3 14.76 -27.07 -12.30
C LYS A 3 13.51 -26.30 -12.68
N LEU A 4 12.48 -27.02 -13.13
CA LEU A 4 11.22 -26.41 -13.51
C LEU A 4 10.46 -25.85 -12.30
N LEU A 5 10.44 -26.58 -11.19
CA LEU A 5 9.78 -26.08 -9.97
C LEU A 5 10.48 -24.85 -9.39
N PHE A 6 11.82 -24.82 -9.44
CA PHE A 6 12.58 -23.66 -8.99
C PHE A 6 12.29 -22.41 -9.83
N THR A 7 12.23 -22.53 -11.15
CA THR A 7 11.93 -21.41 -12.05
C THR A 7 10.48 -20.93 -11.92
N MET A 8 9.52 -21.85 -11.72
CA MET A 8 8.13 -21.47 -11.43
C MET A 8 8.02 -20.64 -10.14
N LEU A 9 8.69 -21.08 -9.07
CA LEU A 9 8.73 -20.34 -7.82
C LEU A 9 9.45 -18.99 -7.97
N GLU A 10 10.52 -18.95 -8.76
CA GLU A 10 11.22 -17.68 -9.05
C GLU A 10 10.32 -16.67 -9.76
N ASN A 11 9.56 -17.12 -10.76
CA ASN A 11 8.60 -16.29 -11.46
C ASN A 11 7.50 -15.78 -10.51
N GLU A 12 6.90 -16.65 -9.69
CA GLU A 12 5.90 -16.24 -8.69
C GLU A 12 6.49 -15.19 -7.72
N ARG A 13 7.72 -15.42 -7.23
CA ARG A 13 8.43 -14.49 -6.35
C ARG A 13 8.62 -13.12 -7.00
N ASN A 14 9.05 -13.09 -8.26
CA ASN A 14 9.32 -11.87 -8.99
C ASN A 14 8.04 -11.08 -9.25
N ILE A 15 6.93 -11.75 -9.58
CA ILE A 15 5.60 -11.13 -9.69
C ILE A 15 5.19 -10.48 -8.36
N LYS A 16 5.33 -11.20 -7.24
CA LYS A 16 4.96 -10.66 -5.91
C LYS A 16 5.86 -9.50 -5.49
N ARG A 17 7.15 -9.52 -5.81
CA ARG A 17 8.07 -8.39 -5.59
C ARG A 17 7.72 -7.17 -6.44
N SER A 18 7.31 -7.38 -7.70
CA SER A 18 6.86 -6.29 -8.57
C SER A 18 5.61 -5.62 -8.02
N ALA A 19 4.61 -6.41 -7.63
CA ALA A 19 3.38 -5.89 -7.01
C ALA A 19 3.66 -5.17 -5.68
N GLU A 20 4.55 -5.71 -4.84
CA GLU A 20 4.97 -5.06 -3.59
C GLU A 20 5.57 -3.67 -3.82
N LYS A 21 6.46 -3.53 -4.81
CA LYS A 21 7.02 -2.23 -5.20
C LYS A 21 5.97 -1.25 -5.69
N GLU A 22 5.01 -1.72 -6.49
CA GLU A 22 3.91 -0.91 -6.99
C GLU A 22 3.03 -0.41 -5.84
N TYR A 23 2.66 -1.29 -4.90
CA TYR A 23 1.92 -0.87 -3.71
C TYR A 23 2.72 0.13 -2.86
N SER A 24 4.03 -0.08 -2.68
CA SER A 24 4.90 0.86 -1.96
C SER A 24 4.93 2.24 -2.62
N LYS A 25 5.00 2.30 -3.96
CA LYS A 25 4.92 3.55 -4.71
C LYS A 25 3.58 4.25 -4.50
N LYS A 26 2.47 3.51 -4.66
CA LYS A 26 1.11 4.07 -4.53
C LYS A 26 0.82 4.55 -3.10
N ILE A 27 1.31 3.83 -2.08
CA ILE A 27 1.25 4.29 -0.67
C ILE A 27 1.98 5.62 -0.50
N GLY A 28 3.16 5.78 -1.11
CA GLY A 28 3.91 7.04 -1.08
C GLY A 28 3.13 8.20 -1.69
N GLU A 29 2.55 8.00 -2.86
CA GLU A 29 1.71 8.99 -3.55
C GLU A 29 0.48 9.36 -2.72
N MET A 30 -0.25 8.37 -2.20
CA MET A 30 -1.43 8.59 -1.37
C MET A 30 -1.11 9.32 -0.06
N ASN A 31 0.02 9.03 0.59
CA ASN A 31 0.44 9.76 1.79
C ASN A 31 0.68 11.25 1.52
N ILE A 32 1.17 11.61 0.34
CA ILE A 32 1.32 13.03 -0.06
C ILE A 32 -0.07 13.67 -0.20
N HIS A 33 -1.03 12.98 -0.82
CA HIS A 33 -2.41 13.47 -0.94
C HIS A 33 -3.08 13.63 0.43
N LEU A 34 -3.01 12.61 1.28
CA LEU A 34 -3.55 12.62 2.63
C LEU A 34 -2.99 13.80 3.44
N LYS A 35 -1.66 14.01 3.37
CA LYS A 35 -1.00 15.12 4.06
C LYS A 35 -1.51 16.48 3.57
N LYS A 36 -1.61 16.69 2.26
CA LYS A 36 -2.15 17.92 1.68
C LYS A 36 -3.60 18.16 2.13
N ARG A 37 -4.47 17.15 2.08
CA ARG A 37 -5.87 17.29 2.56
C ARG A 37 -5.93 17.58 4.05
N SER A 38 -5.10 16.93 4.86
CA SER A 38 -5.00 17.18 6.30
C SER A 38 -4.58 18.62 6.61
N ASP A 39 -3.65 19.19 5.83
CA ASP A 39 -3.21 20.57 6.00
C ASP A 39 -4.33 21.56 5.61
N VAL A 40 -5.05 21.32 4.50
CA VAL A 40 -6.23 22.12 4.12
C VAL A 40 -7.34 22.02 5.17
N LEU A 41 -7.62 20.84 5.73
CA LEU A 41 -8.61 20.68 6.78
C LEU A 41 -8.29 21.54 8.01
N LYS A 42 -7.02 21.62 8.41
CA LYS A 42 -6.59 22.46 9.54
C LYS A 42 -6.75 23.94 9.23
N GLU A 43 -6.40 24.37 8.03
CA GLU A 43 -6.61 25.76 7.60
C GLU A 43 -8.10 26.12 7.59
N LEU A 44 -8.96 25.23 7.07
CA LEU A 44 -10.40 25.41 7.07
C LEU A 44 -11.00 25.38 8.49
N GLU A 45 -10.45 24.60 9.41
CA GLU A 45 -10.88 24.61 10.81
C GLU A 45 -10.56 25.97 11.47
N VAL A 46 -9.37 26.52 11.23
CA VAL A 46 -8.97 27.84 11.74
C VAL A 46 -9.80 28.98 11.15
N ILE A 47 -10.02 28.98 9.83
CA ILE A 47 -10.77 30.04 9.12
C ILE A 47 -12.28 29.88 9.35
N GLY A 48 -12.77 28.64 9.21
CA GLY A 48 -14.18 28.24 9.28
C GLY A 48 -14.77 28.21 10.69
N CYS A 49 -13.96 28.19 11.76
CA CYS A 49 -14.46 28.38 13.13
C CYS A 49 -15.22 29.70 13.35
N SER A 50 -15.11 30.65 12.41
CA SER A 50 -15.77 31.96 12.47
C SER A 50 -16.87 32.19 11.43
N THR A 51 -16.94 31.36 10.39
CA THR A 51 -17.82 31.60 9.23
C THR A 51 -18.41 30.29 8.71
N ASP A 52 -19.74 30.16 8.75
CA ASP A 52 -20.49 29.02 8.20
C ASP A 52 -20.28 28.79 6.68
N ILE A 53 -19.58 29.72 6.02
CA ILE A 53 -19.31 29.78 4.58
C ILE A 53 -18.61 28.51 4.07
N PHE A 54 -17.73 27.90 4.86
CA PHE A 54 -16.92 26.75 4.43
C PHE A 54 -17.37 25.40 5.01
N LYS A 55 -18.48 25.37 5.73
CA LYS A 55 -18.92 24.17 6.45
C LYS A 55 -19.14 22.96 5.55
N GLU A 56 -19.77 23.16 4.39
CA GLU A 56 -20.03 22.08 3.43
C GLU A 56 -18.72 21.53 2.83
N TYR A 57 -17.79 22.39 2.43
CA TYR A 57 -16.48 22.00 1.92
C TYR A 57 -15.64 21.26 2.96
N TYR A 58 -15.70 21.70 4.21
CA TYR A 58 -14.99 21.06 5.31
C TYR A 58 -15.49 19.64 5.57
N GLU A 59 -16.81 19.43 5.59
CA GLU A 59 -17.39 18.09 5.76
C GLU A 59 -17.11 17.19 4.55
N LEU A 60 -17.17 17.72 3.32
CA LEU A 60 -16.77 16.96 2.12
C LEU A 60 -15.30 16.52 2.21
N LEU A 61 -14.40 17.43 2.57
CA LEU A 61 -12.96 17.16 2.63
C LEU A 61 -12.61 16.17 3.75
N LYS A 62 -13.37 16.14 4.86
CA LYS A 62 -13.23 15.12 5.90
C LYS A 62 -13.52 13.72 5.35
N VAL A 63 -14.62 13.58 4.60
CA VAL A 63 -14.99 12.29 3.99
C VAL A 63 -13.89 11.83 3.04
N GLU A 64 -13.42 12.72 2.16
CA GLU A 64 -12.32 12.43 1.24
C GLU A 64 -11.02 12.07 1.99
N HIS A 65 -10.73 12.72 3.12
CA HIS A 65 -9.57 12.39 3.95
C HIS A 65 -9.71 10.99 4.58
N GLU A 66 -10.90 10.62 5.07
CA GLU A 66 -11.15 9.25 5.57
C GLU A 66 -11.03 8.18 4.49
N GLU A 67 -11.48 8.48 3.26
CA GLU A 67 -11.35 7.59 2.12
C GLU A 67 -9.88 7.35 1.76
N ASP A 68 -9.04 8.40 1.76
CA ASP A 68 -7.60 8.28 1.55
C ASP A 68 -6.95 7.35 2.59
N VAL A 69 -7.32 7.49 3.87
CA VAL A 69 -6.81 6.62 4.95
C VAL A 69 -7.18 5.17 4.67
N LYS A 70 -8.45 4.89 4.35
CA LYS A 70 -8.94 3.53 4.05
C LYS A 70 -8.23 2.94 2.84
N GLU A 71 -7.97 3.74 1.80
CA GLU A 71 -7.22 3.27 0.63
C GLU A 71 -5.77 2.95 0.99
N ILE A 72 -5.10 3.80 1.77
CA ILE A 72 -3.74 3.55 2.26
C ILE A 72 -3.67 2.26 3.07
N GLU A 73 -4.60 2.05 4.00
CA GLU A 73 -4.68 0.80 4.79
C GLU A 73 -4.85 -0.43 3.89
N SER A 74 -5.75 -0.37 2.91
CA SER A 74 -5.93 -1.45 1.92
C SER A 74 -4.66 -1.76 1.15
N LEU A 75 -3.90 -0.74 0.74
CA LEU A 75 -2.63 -0.91 0.04
C LEU A 75 -1.55 -1.50 0.95
N VAL A 76 -1.50 -1.09 2.22
CA VAL A 76 -0.57 -1.64 3.22
C VAL A 76 -0.83 -3.13 3.43
N ASP A 77 -2.08 -3.55 3.52
CA ASP A 77 -2.45 -4.97 3.66
C ASP A 77 -2.05 -5.79 2.43
N LYS A 78 -2.32 -5.28 1.22
CA LYS A 78 -1.91 -5.92 -0.04
C LYS A 78 -0.39 -6.05 -0.14
N ARG A 79 0.35 -5.00 0.26
CA ARG A 79 1.82 -5.02 0.33
C ARG A 79 2.30 -6.09 1.31
N LEU A 80 1.72 -6.14 2.52
CA LEU A 80 2.07 -7.12 3.55
C LEU A 80 1.82 -8.56 3.07
N ALA A 81 0.72 -8.79 2.35
CA ALA A 81 0.42 -10.09 1.75
C ALA A 81 1.49 -10.51 0.72
N CYS A 82 1.95 -9.57 -0.12
CA CYS A 82 3.03 -9.83 -1.08
C CYS A 82 4.34 -10.17 -0.38
N VAL A 83 4.70 -9.45 0.69
CA VAL A 83 5.91 -9.73 1.49
C VAL A 83 5.83 -11.12 2.13
N LYS A 84 4.70 -11.44 2.78
CA LYS A 84 4.46 -12.77 3.39
C LYS A 84 4.60 -13.87 2.34
N ARG A 85 4.06 -13.67 1.14
CA ARG A 85 4.13 -14.67 0.07
C ARG A 85 5.55 -14.82 -0.50
N THR A 86 6.24 -13.71 -0.74
CA THR A 86 7.65 -13.69 -1.17
C THR A 86 8.54 -14.46 -0.19
N ARG A 87 8.34 -14.27 1.12
CA ARG A 87 9.07 -15.00 2.17
C ARG A 87 8.81 -16.50 2.10
N LYS A 88 7.54 -16.92 1.97
CA LYS A 88 7.19 -18.34 1.81
C LYS A 88 7.87 -18.97 0.59
N ILE A 89 7.81 -18.30 -0.56
CA ILE A 89 8.43 -18.78 -1.80
C ILE A 89 9.95 -18.88 -1.65
N THR A 90 10.60 -17.87 -1.06
CA THR A 90 12.04 -17.88 -0.81
C THR A 90 12.45 -19.06 0.06
N THR A 91 11.69 -19.35 1.14
CA THR A 91 11.93 -20.54 1.97
C THR A 91 11.80 -21.84 1.18
N MET A 92 10.81 -21.96 0.29
CA MET A 92 10.64 -23.13 -0.57
C MET A 92 11.81 -23.31 -1.53
N GLN A 93 12.28 -22.22 -2.16
CA GLN A 93 13.44 -22.24 -3.06
C GLN A 93 14.72 -22.67 -2.32
N VAL A 94 14.95 -22.17 -1.10
CA VAL A 94 16.09 -22.59 -0.27
C VAL A 94 16.02 -24.08 0.08
N LYS A 95 14.84 -24.61 0.39
CA LYS A 95 14.67 -26.05 0.66
C LYS A 95 14.95 -26.89 -0.60
N LEU A 96 14.42 -26.47 -1.75
CA LEU A 96 14.66 -27.15 -3.02
C LEU A 96 16.13 -27.12 -3.42
N ALA A 97 16.83 -26.00 -3.21
CA ALA A 97 18.26 -25.90 -3.50
C ALA A 97 19.13 -26.84 -2.67
N LYS A 98 18.68 -27.21 -1.46
CA LYS A 98 19.36 -28.16 -0.56
C LYS A 98 19.04 -29.63 -0.85
N MET A 99 17.99 -29.90 -1.61
CA MET A 99 17.68 -31.26 -2.07
C MET A 99 18.58 -31.52 -3.28
N GLU A 100 19.80 -32.01 -3.07
CA GLU A 100 20.75 -32.35 -4.16
C GLU A 100 20.04 -32.98 -5.37
N TRP A 101 20.22 -32.38 -6.54
CA TRP A 101 19.40 -32.57 -7.75
C TRP A 101 20.23 -32.40 -9.01
#